data_AF-A0A962Z4F4-F1
#
_entry.id   AF-A0A962Z4F4-F1
#
_cell.length_a   1.000
_cell.length_b   1.000
_cell.length_c   1.000
_cell.angle_alpha   90.00
_cell.angle_beta   90.00
_cell.angle_gamma   90.00
#
_symmetry.space_group_name_H-M   'P 1'
#
loop_
_entity.id
_entity.type
_entity.pdbx_description
1 polymer ?
#
loop_
_entity_poly.entity_id
_entity_poly.type
_entity_poly.pdbx_seq_one_letter_code
_entity_poly.pdbx_strand_id
1 'polypeptide(L)'
;MPALVQATELGEALAECAAVVEAEARLRCYDRLAGKPQAIPSDDVHALQIDPVPAKPAAASSQETAVAGSIANAMQITKIGKRLLGIRPYKRNYILPVTYNDRVNHQPFDDAGDQFHPDETEIKFQLSAQLPVWENILDQQLDLYFGYTQLSFFQAYNSEYSAPFRDTSYEPELGLHWHPDLVFKDWRLESARIALNHQSNGRSEPFSRSWNRLIGEIQTSRGDFGLGLRVWKRLPENSDEDDNPDITHYMGHGELFT
;
A
#
# COMPACT_ATOMS: atom_id res chain seq x y z
N MET A 1 -1.96 20.92 55.83
CA MET A 1 -1.27 21.47 54.65
C MET A 1 0.16 20.95 54.66
N PRO A 2 0.51 19.90 53.89
CA PRO A 2 1.91 19.57 53.62
C PRO A 2 2.38 20.20 52.30
N ALA A 3 3.70 20.35 52.21
CA ALA A 3 4.43 21.31 51.43
C ALA A 3 4.51 21.01 49.92
N LEU A 4 4.59 22.08 49.11
CA LEU A 4 5.05 22.01 47.72
C LEU A 4 6.52 21.58 47.68
N VAL A 5 6.77 20.36 47.19
CA VAL A 5 8.10 19.94 46.74
C VAL A 5 8.39 20.64 45.40
N GLN A 6 9.49 21.39 45.35
CA GLN A 6 9.80 22.35 44.29
C GLN A 6 10.47 21.68 43.08
N ALA A 7 10.21 22.20 41.87
CA ALA A 7 10.72 21.71 40.58
C ALA A 7 12.25 21.56 40.48
N THR A 8 13.00 22.17 41.40
CA THR A 8 14.45 22.03 41.54
C THR A 8 14.88 20.63 41.95
N GLU A 9 14.14 19.96 42.84
CA GLU A 9 14.49 18.61 43.31
C GLU A 9 14.30 17.54 42.22
N LEU A 10 13.30 17.72 41.36
CA LEU A 10 13.08 16.85 40.21
C LEU A 10 14.19 17.00 39.16
N GLY A 11 14.67 18.24 38.95
CA GLY A 11 15.77 18.50 38.02
C GLY A 11 17.09 17.86 38.45
N GLU A 12 17.39 17.90 39.74
CA GLU A 12 18.59 17.28 40.31
C GLU A 12 18.53 15.74 40.23
N ALA A 13 17.38 15.15 40.56
CA ALA A 13 17.17 13.71 40.45
C ALA A 13 17.30 13.18 39.00
N LEU A 14 16.86 13.96 38.00
CA LEU A 14 17.03 13.61 36.59
C LEU A 14 18.49 13.67 36.14
N ALA A 15 19.28 14.62 36.67
CA ALA A 15 20.70 14.75 36.39
C ALA A 15 21.51 13.59 36.99
N GLU A 16 21.13 13.11 38.18
CA GLU A 16 21.73 11.93 38.79
C GLU A 16 21.50 10.67 37.96
N CYS A 17 20.28 10.44 37.45
CA CYS A 17 20.03 9.31 36.56
C CYS A 17 20.82 9.41 35.24
N ALA A 18 21.02 10.62 34.71
CA ALA A 18 21.78 10.82 33.48
C ALA A 18 23.27 10.45 33.63
N ALA A 19 23.83 10.58 34.83
CA ALA A 19 25.23 10.27 35.13
C ALA A 19 25.52 8.76 35.23
N VAL A 20 24.50 7.90 35.23
CA VAL A 20 24.68 6.44 35.28
C VAL A 20 25.20 5.91 33.92
N VAL A 21 26.37 5.25 33.95
CA VAL A 21 27.07 4.77 32.74
C VAL A 21 26.39 3.55 32.12
N GLU A 22 26.04 2.56 32.95
CA GLU A 22 25.39 1.33 32.52
C GLU A 22 23.95 1.60 32.06
N ALA A 23 23.64 1.22 30.82
CA ALA A 23 22.38 1.58 30.17
C ALA A 23 21.15 1.04 30.92
N GLU A 24 21.23 -0.19 31.42
CA GLU A 24 20.13 -0.83 32.14
C GLU A 24 19.91 -0.23 33.53
N ALA A 25 20.99 0.10 34.24
CA ALA A 25 20.91 0.79 35.53
C ALA A 25 20.37 2.21 35.38
N ARG A 26 20.75 2.92 34.31
CA ARG A 26 20.23 4.25 33.98
C ARG A 26 18.72 4.21 33.69
N LEU A 27 18.27 3.22 32.92
CA LEU A 27 16.84 3.05 32.62
C LEU A 27 16.03 2.78 33.89
N ARG A 28 16.50 1.87 34.76
CA ARG A 28 15.85 1.57 36.05
C ARG A 28 15.78 2.79 36.97
N CYS A 29 16.74 3.71 36.89
CA CYS A 29 16.73 4.97 37.64
C CYS A 29 15.58 5.88 37.19
N TYR A 30 15.42 6.08 35.88
CA TYR A 30 14.32 6.88 35.32
C TYR A 30 12.95 6.26 35.59
N ASP A 31 12.82 4.94 35.48
CA ASP A 31 11.56 4.25 35.75
C ASP A 31 11.12 4.41 37.22
N ARG A 32 12.08 4.47 38.17
CA ARG A 32 11.80 4.76 39.58
C ARG A 32 11.29 6.18 39.78
N LEU A 33 11.89 7.18 39.12
CA LEU A 33 11.42 8.57 39.18
C LEU A 33 10.03 8.75 38.54
N ALA A 34 9.72 7.97 37.52
CA ALA A 34 8.43 7.97 36.84
C ALA A 34 7.34 7.15 37.58
N GLY A 35 7.66 6.55 38.74
CA GLY A 35 6.72 5.74 39.52
C GLY A 35 6.30 4.43 38.83
N LYS A 36 7.09 3.93 37.87
CA LYS A 36 6.80 2.64 37.22
C LYS A 36 7.22 1.48 38.13
N PRO A 37 6.41 0.42 38.26
CA PRO A 37 6.81 -0.80 38.95
C PRO A 37 8.05 -1.39 38.27
N GLN A 38 9.09 -1.69 39.05
CA GLN A 38 10.28 -2.35 38.51
C GLN A 38 9.92 -3.77 38.05
N ALA A 39 10.33 -4.14 36.84
CA ALA A 39 10.30 -5.53 36.40
C ALA A 39 11.31 -6.33 37.24
N ILE A 40 10.87 -7.47 37.75
CA ILE A 40 11.66 -8.39 38.59
C ILE A 40 12.84 -8.92 37.76
N PRO A 41 14.09 -8.94 38.30
CA PRO A 41 15.22 -9.57 37.61
C PRO A 41 14.97 -11.07 37.42
N SER A 42 15.11 -11.57 36.19
CA SER A 42 15.10 -13.00 35.90
C SER A 42 16.47 -13.61 36.23
N ASP A 43 16.78 -13.77 37.51
CA ASP A 43 18.05 -14.36 37.99
C ASP A 43 17.95 -15.85 38.35
N ASP A 44 16.94 -16.56 37.84
CA ASP A 44 16.86 -18.03 37.95
C ASP A 44 16.63 -18.68 36.58
N VAL A 45 17.71 -18.78 35.79
CA VAL A 45 17.84 -19.88 34.83
C VAL A 45 19.11 -20.64 35.20
N HIS A 46 18.95 -21.62 36.07
CA HIS A 46 19.95 -22.66 36.28
C HIS A 46 20.37 -23.23 34.92
N ALA A 47 21.68 -23.28 34.70
CA ALA A 47 22.30 -23.84 33.52
C ALA A 47 21.85 -25.28 33.29
N LEU A 48 21.05 -25.51 32.24
CA LEU A 48 20.99 -26.80 31.59
C LEU A 48 22.02 -26.78 30.46
N GLN A 49 23.19 -27.35 30.75
CA GLN A 49 24.12 -27.77 29.71
C GLN A 49 23.41 -28.82 28.85
N ILE A 50 23.25 -28.51 27.56
CA ILE A 50 22.83 -29.47 26.55
C ILE A 50 24.01 -29.61 25.59
N ASP A 51 24.64 -30.79 25.61
CA ASP A 51 25.67 -31.17 24.64
C ASP A 51 25.11 -31.14 23.21
N PRO A 52 25.92 -30.80 22.19
CA PRO A 52 25.43 -30.67 20.82
C PRO A 52 25.12 -32.05 20.21
N VAL A 53 23.84 -32.31 19.93
CA VAL A 53 23.39 -33.44 19.10
C VAL A 53 23.44 -33.01 17.62
N PRO A 54 23.99 -33.83 16.70
CA PRO A 54 24.24 -33.42 15.32
C PRO A 54 22.94 -33.22 14.51
N ALA A 55 22.93 -32.16 13.71
CA ALA A 55 21.81 -31.73 12.89
C ALA A 55 21.46 -32.74 11.80
N LYS A 56 20.15 -33.06 11.69
CA LYS A 56 19.53 -33.67 10.51
C LYS A 56 18.57 -32.63 9.90
N PRO A 57 18.63 -32.33 8.60
CA PRO A 57 17.82 -31.26 8.01
C PRO A 57 16.38 -31.74 7.85
N ALA A 58 15.44 -31.07 8.53
CA ALA A 58 14.01 -31.23 8.29
C ALA A 58 13.56 -30.18 7.26
N ALA A 59 12.98 -30.67 6.17
CA ALA A 59 12.41 -29.89 5.08
C ALA A 59 11.33 -28.93 5.59
N ALA A 60 11.37 -27.71 5.07
CA ALA A 60 10.37 -26.68 5.31
C ALA A 60 9.03 -27.06 4.65
N SER A 61 7.98 -27.16 5.46
CA SER A 61 6.59 -27.21 5.03
C SER A 61 5.82 -26.18 5.86
N SER A 62 5.59 -25.01 5.28
CA SER A 62 4.46 -24.13 5.61
C SER A 62 4.49 -22.89 4.72
N GLN A 63 3.90 -22.99 3.52
CA GLN A 63 3.33 -21.83 2.83
C GLN A 63 1.90 -22.17 2.45
N GLU A 64 1.03 -22.07 3.45
CA GLU A 64 -0.40 -21.96 3.25
C GLU A 64 -0.87 -20.84 4.18
N THR A 65 -1.75 -19.97 3.66
CA THR A 65 -2.30 -18.72 4.22
C THR A 65 -1.54 -17.41 3.95
N ALA A 66 -1.57 -16.94 2.70
CA ALA A 66 -1.34 -15.52 2.35
C ALA A 66 -2.56 -14.84 1.68
N VAL A 67 -3.70 -15.53 1.52
CA VAL A 67 -4.82 -15.02 0.68
C VAL A 67 -5.94 -14.36 1.50
N ALA A 68 -6.07 -14.61 2.80
CA ALA A 68 -7.15 -14.05 3.63
C ALA A 68 -6.84 -12.66 4.24
N GLY A 69 -5.60 -12.16 4.13
CA GLY A 69 -5.14 -10.97 4.87
C GLY A 69 -5.39 -9.62 4.20
N SER A 70 -5.92 -9.58 2.98
CA SER A 70 -5.98 -8.37 2.12
C SER A 70 -6.76 -7.20 2.74
N ILE A 71 -7.97 -7.46 3.22
CA ILE A 71 -8.90 -6.40 3.66
C ILE A 71 -8.68 -6.02 5.13
N ALA A 72 -8.43 -7.02 5.99
CA ALA A 72 -8.13 -6.80 7.40
C ALA A 72 -6.83 -6.00 7.62
N ASN A 73 -5.80 -6.25 6.78
CA ASN A 73 -4.54 -5.49 6.87
C ASN A 73 -4.70 -4.04 6.38
N ALA A 74 -5.57 -3.77 5.41
CA ALA A 74 -5.82 -2.40 4.95
C ALA A 74 -6.44 -1.53 6.08
N MET A 75 -7.35 -2.10 6.87
CA MET A 75 -7.93 -1.43 8.05
C MET A 75 -7.00 -1.36 9.28
N GLN A 76 -6.07 -2.29 9.44
CA GLN A 76 -5.10 -2.23 10.55
C GLN A 76 -3.97 -1.22 10.32
N ILE A 77 -3.60 -0.95 9.06
CA ILE A 77 -2.55 0.03 8.74
C ILE A 77 -2.95 1.46 9.14
N THR A 78 -4.24 1.77 9.29
CA THR A 78 -4.75 3.07 9.73
C THR A 78 -4.43 3.40 11.21
N LYS A 79 -4.07 2.40 12.04
CA LYS A 79 -3.66 2.61 13.44
C LYS A 79 -2.15 2.77 13.64
N ILE A 80 -1.34 2.63 12.59
CA ILE A 80 0.11 2.82 12.69
C ILE A 80 0.39 4.33 12.70
N GLY A 81 0.93 4.79 13.83
CA GLY A 81 1.07 6.19 14.22
C GLY A 81 1.51 7.16 13.13
N LYS A 82 1.01 8.40 13.24
CA LYS A 82 1.25 9.59 12.39
C LYS A 82 2.51 9.46 11.53
N ARG A 83 2.39 8.83 10.37
CA ARG A 83 3.43 8.84 9.34
C ARG A 83 3.62 10.29 8.92
N LEU A 84 4.87 10.72 8.75
CA LEU A 84 5.25 12.13 8.45
C LEU A 84 4.46 12.76 7.29
N LEU A 85 3.98 11.93 6.35
CA LEU A 85 3.14 12.35 5.22
C LEU A 85 1.80 11.60 5.15
N GLY A 86 1.45 10.72 6.10
CA GLY A 86 0.19 9.98 6.06
C GLY A 86 0.00 9.02 4.87
N ILE A 87 1.04 8.76 4.06
CA ILE A 87 0.96 7.92 2.86
C ILE A 87 0.58 6.47 3.24
N ARG A 88 -0.47 5.98 2.58
CA ARG A 88 -1.00 4.62 2.74
C ARG A 88 -0.90 3.87 1.41
N PRO A 89 -0.73 2.54 1.41
CA PRO A 89 -0.96 1.75 0.20
C PRO A 89 -2.38 1.98 -0.33
N TYR A 90 -2.56 1.97 -1.66
CA TYR A 90 -3.88 2.12 -2.29
C TYR A 90 -4.34 0.84 -2.98
N LYS A 91 -3.84 0.57 -4.19
CA LYS A 91 -3.95 -0.73 -4.85
C LYS A 91 -2.75 -1.62 -4.48
N ARG A 92 -2.74 -2.86 -4.98
CA ARG A 92 -1.62 -3.79 -4.77
C ARG A 92 -0.31 -3.17 -5.25
N ASN A 93 0.73 -3.30 -4.44
CA ASN A 93 2.11 -2.97 -4.82
C ASN A 93 2.85 -4.28 -5.05
N TYR A 94 3.48 -4.44 -6.21
CA TYR A 94 4.18 -5.67 -6.56
C TYR A 94 5.25 -5.43 -7.62
N ILE A 95 6.21 -6.35 -7.67
CA ILE A 95 7.15 -6.51 -8.78
C ILE A 95 7.15 -7.98 -9.19
N LEU A 96 7.02 -8.23 -10.48
CA LEU A 96 7.18 -9.52 -11.12
C LEU A 96 8.47 -9.43 -11.95
N PRO A 97 9.60 -9.96 -11.44
CA PRO A 97 10.87 -9.91 -12.15
C PRO A 97 10.82 -10.63 -13.51
N VAL A 98 9.94 -11.62 -13.66
CA VAL A 98 9.76 -12.34 -14.93
C VAL A 98 8.26 -12.45 -15.20
N THR A 99 7.81 -11.83 -16.28
CA THR A 99 6.48 -12.01 -16.88
C THR A 99 6.68 -12.45 -18.32
N TYR A 100 5.90 -13.43 -18.78
CA TYR A 100 5.96 -13.96 -20.14
C TYR A 100 4.62 -13.73 -20.85
N ASN A 101 4.68 -13.25 -22.10
CA ASN A 101 3.53 -13.05 -22.98
C ASN A 101 3.83 -13.63 -24.36
N ASP A 102 3.13 -14.70 -24.74
CA ASP A 102 3.28 -15.39 -26.03
C ASP A 102 2.68 -14.62 -27.21
N ARG A 103 1.97 -13.52 -26.96
CA ARG A 103 1.32 -12.66 -27.97
C ARG A 103 1.55 -11.20 -27.64
N VAL A 104 2.80 -10.77 -27.75
CA VAL A 104 3.16 -9.35 -27.62
C VAL A 104 2.50 -8.56 -28.75
N ASN A 105 1.93 -7.39 -28.41
CA ASN A 105 1.28 -6.53 -29.39
C ASN A 105 2.31 -5.64 -30.09
N HIS A 106 2.69 -6.01 -31.31
CA HIS A 106 3.62 -5.25 -32.16
C HIS A 106 2.92 -4.20 -33.02
N GLN A 107 1.62 -4.35 -33.25
CA GLN A 107 0.86 -3.53 -34.19
C GLN A 107 1.05 -2.01 -33.98
N PRO A 108 1.01 -1.45 -32.76
CA PRO A 108 1.21 -0.01 -32.58
C PRO A 108 2.58 0.50 -33.05
N PHE A 109 3.63 -0.33 -32.94
CA PHE A 109 4.99 0.01 -33.36
C PHE A 109 5.12 -0.11 -34.88
N ASP A 110 4.56 -1.17 -35.46
CA ASP A 110 4.53 -1.40 -36.90
C ASP A 110 3.77 -0.27 -37.64
N ASP A 111 2.59 0.10 -37.13
CA ASP A 111 1.76 1.18 -37.68
C ASP A 111 2.46 2.55 -37.61
N ALA A 112 3.30 2.76 -36.60
CA ALA A 112 4.12 3.96 -36.43
C ALA A 112 5.42 3.94 -37.26
N GLY A 113 5.76 2.82 -37.89
CA GLY A 113 7.06 2.61 -38.56
C GLY A 113 8.25 2.57 -37.59
N ASP A 114 8.01 2.25 -36.32
CA ASP A 114 9.04 2.11 -35.30
C ASP A 114 9.77 0.77 -35.49
N GLN A 115 11.09 0.76 -35.30
CA GLN A 115 11.90 -0.45 -35.39
C GLN A 115 11.89 -1.23 -34.08
N PHE A 116 11.37 -0.66 -32.99
CA PHE A 116 11.32 -1.34 -31.70
C PHE A 116 10.47 -2.61 -31.76
N HIS A 117 11.05 -3.74 -31.37
CA HIS A 117 10.38 -5.03 -31.29
C HIS A 117 10.45 -5.54 -29.84
N PRO A 118 9.35 -5.42 -29.07
CA PRO A 118 9.33 -5.92 -27.70
C PRO A 118 9.41 -7.45 -27.63
N ASP A 119 10.18 -7.94 -26.67
CA ASP A 119 10.33 -9.34 -26.33
C ASP A 119 9.12 -9.86 -25.55
N GLU A 120 8.94 -11.18 -25.60
CA GLU A 120 7.92 -11.93 -24.85
C GLU A 120 8.15 -11.88 -23.33
N THR A 121 9.37 -11.60 -22.88
CA THR A 121 9.73 -11.58 -21.46
C THR A 121 10.04 -10.17 -20.96
N GLU A 122 9.37 -9.75 -19.88
CA GLU A 122 9.56 -8.42 -19.29
C GLU A 122 9.38 -8.42 -17.77
N ILE A 123 9.92 -7.39 -17.11
CA ILE A 123 9.61 -7.07 -15.72
C ILE A 123 8.28 -6.29 -15.71
N LYS A 124 7.33 -6.72 -14.88
CA LYS A 124 6.07 -6.00 -14.65
C LYS A 124 5.99 -5.55 -13.20
N PHE A 125 5.72 -4.29 -12.95
CA PHE A 125 5.54 -3.82 -11.57
C PHE A 125 4.45 -2.78 -11.47
N GLN A 126 3.83 -2.73 -10.29
CA GLN A 126 2.84 -1.75 -9.94
C GLN A 126 3.21 -1.07 -8.62
N LEU A 127 3.18 0.25 -8.65
CA LEU A 127 3.31 1.10 -7.47
C LEU A 127 1.97 1.80 -7.25
N SER A 128 1.48 1.81 -6.01
CA SER A 128 0.18 2.42 -5.72
C SER A 128 0.11 2.93 -4.29
N ALA A 129 -0.16 4.22 -4.16
CA ALA A 129 -0.25 4.90 -2.89
C ALA A 129 -1.42 5.88 -2.88
N GLN A 130 -1.94 6.15 -1.70
CA GLN A 130 -2.89 7.23 -1.45
C GLN A 130 -2.38 8.13 -0.33
N LEU A 131 -2.73 9.40 -0.46
CA LEU A 131 -2.49 10.46 0.50
C LEU A 131 -3.85 10.96 1.00
N PRO A 132 -4.13 10.91 2.32
CA PRO A 132 -5.25 11.65 2.86
C PRO A 132 -4.98 13.16 2.73
N VAL A 133 -5.87 13.88 2.03
CA VAL A 133 -5.78 15.34 1.83
C VAL A 133 -6.55 16.07 2.93
N TRP A 134 -7.73 15.56 3.27
CA TRP A 134 -8.55 16.08 4.37
C TRP A 134 -9.32 14.91 5.00
N GLU A 135 -8.98 14.60 6.24
CA GLU A 135 -9.62 13.52 7.01
C GLU A 135 -10.79 14.03 7.84
N ASN A 136 -11.79 13.17 8.04
CA ASN A 136 -12.96 13.42 8.87
C ASN A 136 -13.75 14.69 8.49
N ILE A 137 -14.10 14.82 7.22
CA ILE A 137 -14.89 15.94 6.70
C ILE A 137 -16.23 15.99 7.45
N LEU A 138 -16.54 17.15 8.04
CA LEU A 138 -17.77 17.41 8.80
C LEU A 138 -17.97 16.45 9.98
N ASP A 139 -16.89 16.02 10.65
CA ASP A 139 -16.91 15.04 11.76
C ASP A 139 -17.51 13.67 11.38
N GLN A 140 -17.53 13.35 10.09
CA GLN A 140 -17.94 12.05 9.57
C GLN A 140 -16.72 11.21 9.20
N GLN A 141 -16.85 9.89 9.12
CA GLN A 141 -15.79 8.98 8.62
C GLN A 141 -15.64 9.08 7.09
N LEU A 142 -15.45 10.30 6.59
CA LEU A 142 -15.38 10.68 5.19
C LEU A 142 -14.09 11.45 4.96
N ASP A 143 -13.23 10.90 4.11
CA ASP A 143 -11.93 11.48 3.81
C ASP A 143 -11.85 11.91 2.34
N LEU A 144 -11.31 13.09 2.07
CA LEU A 144 -10.80 13.46 0.76
C LEU A 144 -9.38 12.88 0.61
N TYR A 145 -9.14 12.13 -0.45
CA TYR A 145 -7.84 11.53 -0.72
C TYR A 145 -7.38 11.82 -2.14
N PHE A 146 -6.06 11.82 -2.31
CA PHE A 146 -5.39 11.75 -3.59
C PHE A 146 -4.72 10.39 -3.73
N GLY A 147 -5.06 9.66 -4.78
CA GLY A 147 -4.47 8.37 -5.14
C GLY A 147 -3.53 8.50 -6.33
N TYR A 148 -2.51 7.66 -6.37
CA TYR A 148 -1.66 7.49 -7.54
C TYR A 148 -1.30 6.02 -7.71
N THR A 149 -1.60 5.49 -8.88
CA THR A 149 -1.16 4.16 -9.31
C THR A 149 -0.32 4.28 -10.57
N GLN A 150 0.77 3.53 -10.63
CA GLN A 150 1.60 3.40 -11.82
C GLN A 150 1.81 1.92 -12.12
N LEU A 151 1.54 1.51 -13.36
CA LEU A 151 1.81 0.18 -13.88
C LEU A 151 2.84 0.28 -15.00
N SER A 152 3.98 -0.38 -14.85
CA SER A 152 5.07 -0.33 -15.83
C SER A 152 5.43 -1.72 -16.36
N PHE A 153 5.74 -1.75 -17.65
CA PHE A 153 6.24 -2.92 -18.38
C PHE A 153 7.63 -2.61 -18.90
N PHE A 154 8.63 -3.28 -18.33
CA PHE A 154 10.04 -2.98 -18.53
C PHE A 154 10.74 -4.14 -19.25
N GLN A 155 11.25 -3.85 -20.44
CA GLN A 155 11.92 -4.83 -21.32
C GLN A 155 13.36 -5.04 -20.89
N ALA A 156 13.57 -5.35 -19.60
CA ALA A 156 14.89 -5.49 -18.97
C ALA A 156 15.81 -6.49 -19.66
N TYR A 157 15.23 -7.46 -20.38
CA TYR A 157 15.92 -8.54 -21.06
C TYR A 157 16.20 -8.26 -22.55
N ASN A 158 15.58 -7.21 -23.10
CA ASN A 158 15.71 -6.85 -24.50
C ASN A 158 16.97 -6.00 -24.69
N SER A 159 18.13 -6.65 -24.73
CA SER A 159 19.42 -5.98 -24.91
C SER A 159 19.60 -5.39 -26.31
N GLU A 160 18.90 -5.92 -27.32
CA GLU A 160 18.95 -5.41 -28.69
C GLU A 160 18.50 -3.95 -28.77
N TYR A 161 17.43 -3.61 -28.03
CA TYR A 161 16.88 -2.26 -27.97
C TYR A 161 17.29 -1.48 -26.71
N SER A 162 18.39 -1.88 -26.05
CA SER A 162 18.92 -1.23 -24.83
C SER A 162 17.97 -1.21 -23.63
N ALA A 163 17.18 -2.27 -23.46
CA ALA A 163 16.24 -2.47 -22.36
C ALA A 163 15.32 -1.25 -22.10
N PRO A 164 14.39 -0.93 -23.01
CA PRO A 164 13.48 0.20 -22.83
C PRO A 164 12.29 -0.17 -21.94
N PHE A 165 11.55 0.83 -21.46
CA PHE A 165 10.19 0.59 -20.98
C PHE A 165 9.26 0.44 -22.17
N ARG A 166 8.58 -0.70 -22.31
CA ARG A 166 7.59 -0.92 -23.36
C ARG A 166 6.39 -0.01 -23.18
N ASP A 167 5.92 0.14 -21.95
CA ASP A 167 4.82 1.02 -21.60
C ASP A 167 4.81 1.36 -20.10
N THR A 168 4.20 2.49 -19.73
CA THR A 168 3.91 2.85 -18.33
C THR A 168 2.60 3.60 -18.27
N SER A 169 1.63 3.06 -17.55
CA SER A 169 0.36 3.74 -17.29
C SER A 169 0.40 4.47 -15.95
N TYR A 170 0.11 5.75 -15.98
CA TYR A 170 -0.04 6.66 -14.85
C TYR A 170 -1.52 6.86 -14.57
N GLU A 171 -1.95 6.60 -13.34
CA GLU A 171 -3.35 6.64 -12.93
C GLU A 171 -3.51 7.45 -11.62
N PRO A 172 -3.46 8.79 -11.69
CA PRO A 172 -3.85 9.64 -10.56
C PRO A 172 -5.37 9.67 -10.36
N GLU A 173 -5.77 9.85 -9.11
CA GLU A 173 -7.18 9.87 -8.69
C GLU A 173 -7.39 10.87 -7.55
N LEU A 174 -8.52 11.57 -7.55
CA LEU A 174 -8.96 12.42 -6.44
C LEU A 174 -10.39 12.03 -6.08
N GLY A 175 -10.63 11.67 -4.83
CA GLY A 175 -11.92 11.14 -4.44
C GLY A 175 -12.27 11.30 -2.98
N LEU A 176 -13.52 10.99 -2.67
CA LEU A 176 -14.04 10.87 -1.32
C LEU A 176 -14.10 9.39 -0.93
N HIS A 177 -13.66 9.07 0.27
CA HIS A 177 -13.63 7.72 0.82
C HIS A 177 -14.39 7.69 2.14
N TRP A 178 -15.52 6.99 2.13
CA TRP A 178 -16.40 6.84 3.28
C TRP A 178 -16.22 5.46 3.93
N HIS A 179 -16.08 5.43 5.26
CA HIS A 179 -15.97 4.22 6.08
C HIS A 179 -17.17 4.12 7.03
N PRO A 180 -18.30 3.57 6.59
CA PRO A 180 -19.47 3.40 7.44
C PRO A 180 -19.34 2.22 8.41
N ASP A 181 -20.00 2.31 9.56
CA ASP A 181 -20.25 1.14 10.41
C ASP A 181 -21.64 0.55 10.08
N LEU A 182 -21.77 -0.05 8.90
CA LEU A 182 -23.01 -0.65 8.41
C LEU A 182 -22.87 -2.16 8.24
N VAL A 183 -23.77 -2.90 8.87
CA VAL A 183 -23.83 -4.37 8.81
C VAL A 183 -25.25 -4.83 8.47
N PHE A 184 -25.39 -5.74 7.51
CA PHE A 184 -26.66 -6.32 7.10
C PHE A 184 -26.49 -7.81 6.74
N LYS A 185 -27.23 -8.71 7.43
CA LYS A 185 -27.19 -10.17 7.18
C LYS A 185 -25.76 -10.73 7.13
N ASP A 186 -24.95 -10.40 8.13
CA ASP A 186 -23.52 -10.73 8.27
C ASP A 186 -22.57 -10.07 7.25
N TRP A 187 -23.08 -9.29 6.31
CA TRP A 187 -22.25 -8.49 5.43
C TRP A 187 -21.93 -7.16 6.08
N ARG A 188 -20.66 -6.79 6.11
CA ARG A 188 -20.19 -5.44 6.49
C ARG A 188 -19.88 -4.64 5.23
N LEU A 189 -20.36 -3.40 5.16
CA LEU A 189 -19.86 -2.44 4.18
C LEU A 189 -18.58 -1.82 4.75
N GLU A 190 -17.43 -2.23 4.21
CA GLU A 190 -16.12 -1.77 4.68
C GLU A 190 -15.84 -0.34 4.25
N SER A 191 -16.16 -0.03 3.00
CA SER A 191 -16.09 1.34 2.51
C SER A 191 -16.87 1.58 1.23
N ALA A 192 -17.14 2.85 0.95
CA ALA A 192 -17.58 3.33 -0.35
C ALA A 192 -16.71 4.49 -0.81
N ARG A 193 -16.47 4.60 -2.12
CA ARG A 193 -15.70 5.69 -2.73
C ARG A 193 -16.41 6.26 -3.94
N ILE A 194 -16.20 7.56 -4.15
CA ILE A 194 -16.47 8.24 -5.41
C ILE A 194 -15.24 9.04 -5.80
N ALA A 195 -14.79 8.93 -7.05
CA ALA A 195 -13.54 9.56 -7.46
C ALA A 195 -13.52 10.01 -8.92
N LEU A 196 -12.80 11.10 -9.18
CA LEU A 196 -12.35 11.47 -10.52
C LEU A 196 -10.99 10.83 -10.74
N ASN A 197 -10.87 10.12 -11.86
CA ASN A 197 -9.71 9.32 -12.20
C ASN A 197 -9.26 9.69 -13.61
N HIS A 198 -7.96 9.93 -13.75
CA HIS A 198 -7.31 10.06 -15.05
C HIS A 198 -6.37 8.88 -15.21
N GLN A 199 -6.32 8.29 -16.40
CA GLN A 199 -5.34 7.28 -16.73
C GLN A 199 -4.76 7.56 -18.10
N SER A 200 -3.44 7.64 -18.18
CA SER A 200 -2.72 7.81 -19.44
C SER A 200 -1.41 7.06 -19.44
N ASN A 201 -0.80 6.86 -20.59
CA ASN A 201 0.54 6.29 -20.68
C ASN A 201 1.67 7.34 -20.78
N GLY A 202 1.33 8.62 -20.82
CA GLY A 202 2.29 9.73 -20.89
C GLY A 202 3.12 9.75 -22.18
N ARG A 203 2.65 9.11 -23.26
CA ARG A 203 3.30 9.10 -24.56
C ARG A 203 2.71 10.15 -25.49
N SER A 204 3.43 10.48 -26.54
CA SER A 204 2.92 11.29 -27.65
C SER A 204 2.33 10.41 -28.75
N GLU A 205 1.57 11.02 -29.65
CA GLU A 205 1.12 10.38 -30.89
C GLU A 205 2.28 9.72 -31.66
N PRO A 206 2.06 8.54 -32.27
CA PRO A 206 0.81 7.76 -32.35
C PRO A 206 0.58 6.80 -31.17
N PHE A 207 1.46 6.81 -30.16
CA PHE A 207 1.42 5.88 -29.03
C PHE A 207 0.61 6.37 -27.84
N SER A 208 0.12 7.62 -27.88
CA SER A 208 -0.66 8.19 -26.78
C SER A 208 -1.88 7.33 -26.51
N ARG A 209 -2.15 7.06 -25.24
CA ARG A 209 -3.38 6.42 -24.78
C ARG A 209 -3.80 7.12 -23.50
N SER A 210 -5.05 7.55 -23.44
CA SER A 210 -5.59 8.25 -22.28
C SER A 210 -7.11 8.15 -22.20
N TRP A 211 -7.64 8.30 -20.98
CA TRP A 211 -9.07 8.44 -20.72
C TRP A 211 -9.32 8.96 -19.31
N ASN A 212 -10.46 9.61 -19.14
CA ASN A 212 -10.93 10.15 -17.87
C ASN A 212 -12.20 9.44 -17.40
N ARG A 213 -12.34 9.21 -16.08
CA ARG A 213 -13.43 8.42 -15.50
C ARG A 213 -13.98 9.06 -14.22
N LEU A 214 -15.30 8.96 -14.06
CA LEU A 214 -15.96 9.06 -12.76
C LEU A 214 -16.16 7.63 -12.23
N ILE A 215 -15.56 7.33 -11.09
CA ILE A 215 -15.55 6.02 -10.47
C ILE A 215 -16.45 6.01 -9.24
N GLY A 216 -17.23 4.94 -9.07
CA GLY A 216 -17.90 4.57 -7.83
C GLY A 216 -17.41 3.19 -7.38
N GLU A 217 -17.08 3.03 -6.11
CA GLU A 217 -16.59 1.77 -5.57
C GLU A 217 -17.27 1.46 -4.24
N ILE A 218 -17.57 0.18 -4.01
CA ILE A 218 -17.96 -0.35 -2.71
C ILE A 218 -17.11 -1.57 -2.39
N GLN A 219 -16.76 -1.73 -1.11
CA GLN A 219 -16.07 -2.91 -0.60
C GLN A 219 -16.85 -3.48 0.56
N THR A 220 -17.10 -4.78 0.51
CA THR A 220 -17.89 -5.51 1.50
C THR A 220 -17.17 -6.76 1.97
N SER A 221 -17.48 -7.22 3.17
CA SER A 221 -16.92 -8.45 3.71
C SER A 221 -17.97 -9.30 4.43
N ARG A 222 -17.72 -10.60 4.52
CA ARG A 222 -18.48 -11.55 5.33
C ARG A 222 -17.54 -12.66 5.83
N GLY A 223 -17.19 -12.64 7.10
CA GLY A 223 -16.16 -13.54 7.64
C GLY A 223 -14.82 -13.28 6.96
N ASP A 224 -14.19 -14.32 6.42
CA ASP A 224 -12.91 -14.22 5.70
C ASP A 224 -13.09 -13.88 4.20
N PHE A 225 -14.32 -13.73 3.73
CA PHE A 225 -14.62 -13.40 2.34
C PHE A 225 -14.75 -11.89 2.14
N GLY A 226 -14.06 -11.38 1.12
CA GLY A 226 -14.09 -9.99 0.67
C GLY A 226 -14.61 -9.85 -0.74
N LEU A 227 -15.44 -8.84 -0.99
CA LEU A 227 -15.93 -8.52 -2.34
C LEU A 227 -16.00 -7.01 -2.55
N GLY A 228 -15.35 -6.55 -3.60
CA GLY A 228 -15.41 -5.20 -4.11
C GLY A 228 -16.10 -5.13 -5.46
N LEU A 229 -16.88 -4.07 -5.65
CA LEU A 229 -17.44 -3.67 -6.94
C LEU A 229 -16.95 -2.25 -7.23
N ARG A 230 -16.30 -2.07 -8.38
CA ARG A 230 -15.95 -0.76 -8.91
C ARG A 230 -16.66 -0.58 -10.25
N VAL A 231 -17.38 0.51 -10.39
CA VAL A 231 -18.04 0.91 -11.63
C VAL A 231 -17.50 2.26 -12.09
N TRP A 232 -17.53 2.51 -13.38
CA TRP A 232 -17.08 3.78 -13.93
C TRP A 232 -17.90 4.25 -15.11
N LYS A 233 -17.99 5.57 -15.22
CA LYS A 233 -18.46 6.27 -16.40
C LYS A 233 -17.27 6.98 -17.04
N ARG A 234 -16.97 6.67 -18.30
CA ARG A 234 -16.01 7.44 -19.10
C ARG A 234 -16.52 8.87 -19.25
N LEU A 235 -15.67 9.84 -18.96
CA LEU A 235 -15.92 11.25 -19.20
C LEU A 235 -15.56 11.57 -20.66
N PRO A 236 -16.38 12.36 -21.37
CA PRO A 236 -16.14 12.67 -22.77
C PRO A 236 -14.88 13.52 -22.93
N GLU A 237 -14.14 13.24 -24.00
CA GLU A 237 -13.01 14.01 -24.50
C GLU A 237 -13.40 14.62 -25.86
N ASN A 238 -12.66 15.64 -26.32
CA ASN A 238 -12.88 16.15 -27.66
C ASN A 238 -12.51 15.04 -28.67
N SER A 239 -13.32 14.85 -29.71
CA SER A 239 -13.10 13.76 -30.68
C SER A 239 -11.74 13.83 -31.38
N ASP A 240 -11.22 15.04 -31.56
CA ASP A 240 -9.93 15.29 -32.22
C ASP A 240 -8.74 15.06 -31.28
N GLU A 241 -8.99 14.85 -29.98
CA GLU A 241 -8.01 14.60 -28.92
C GLU A 241 -8.26 13.23 -28.24
N ASP A 242 -9.13 12.39 -28.81
CA ASP A 242 -9.48 11.08 -28.26
C ASP A 242 -8.53 10.00 -28.79
N ASP A 243 -7.50 9.69 -28.00
CA ASP A 243 -6.47 8.70 -28.30
C ASP A 243 -7.01 7.27 -28.52
N ASN A 244 -8.17 6.95 -27.95
CA ASN A 244 -8.74 5.59 -27.94
C ASN A 244 -10.27 5.62 -27.77
N PRO A 245 -11.02 5.99 -28.83
CA PRO A 245 -12.46 6.22 -28.76
C PRO A 245 -13.27 4.97 -28.41
N ASP A 246 -12.75 3.78 -28.74
CA ASP A 246 -13.37 2.49 -28.51
C ASP A 246 -12.94 1.80 -27.20
N ILE A 247 -12.19 2.48 -26.31
CA ILE A 247 -11.65 1.87 -25.08
C ILE A 247 -12.71 1.18 -24.20
N THR A 248 -13.94 1.70 -24.17
CA THR A 248 -15.03 1.09 -23.38
C THR A 248 -15.54 -0.22 -23.95
N HIS A 249 -15.26 -0.53 -25.22
CA HIS A 249 -15.55 -1.84 -25.81
C HIS A 249 -14.72 -2.95 -25.12
N TYR A 250 -13.47 -2.64 -24.75
CA TYR A 250 -12.55 -3.60 -24.13
C TYR A 250 -12.58 -3.55 -22.60
N MET A 251 -12.64 -2.34 -22.04
CA MET A 251 -12.60 -2.17 -20.58
C MET A 251 -13.98 -2.32 -19.93
N GLY A 252 -15.07 -2.14 -20.68
CA GLY A 252 -16.41 -2.13 -20.13
C GLY A 252 -16.66 -0.96 -19.17
N HIS A 253 -17.51 -1.19 -18.17
CA HIS A 253 -18.04 -0.16 -17.27
C HIS A 253 -17.85 -0.47 -15.78
N GLY A 254 -17.08 -1.50 -15.45
CA GLY A 254 -16.82 -1.90 -14.08
C GLY A 254 -16.02 -3.19 -13.96
N GLU A 255 -15.55 -3.45 -12.75
CA GLU A 255 -14.86 -4.67 -12.36
C GLU A 255 -15.35 -5.17 -10.99
N LEU A 256 -15.22 -6.48 -10.79
CA LEU A 256 -15.31 -7.12 -9.48
C LEU A 256 -13.90 -7.46 -9.01
N PHE A 257 -13.64 -7.23 -7.73
CA PHE A 257 -12.35 -7.55 -7.12
C PHE A 257 -12.52 -8.11 -5.71
N THR A 258 -11.47 -8.73 -5.18
CA THR A 258 -11.42 -9.36 -3.85
C THR A 258 -10.14 -8.96 -3.13
#